data_AF-A0A7V2KMI2-F1
#
_entry.id   AF-A0A7V2KMI2-F1
#
_cell.length_a   1.000
_cell.length_b   1.000
_cell.length_c   1.000
_cell.angle_alpha   90.00
_cell.angle_beta   90.00
_cell.angle_gamma   90.00
#
_symmetry.space_group_name_H-M   'P 1'
#
loop_
_entity.id
_entity.type
_entity.pdbx_description
1 polymer ?
#
loop_
_entity_poly.entity_id
_entity_poly.type
_entity_poly.pdbx_seq_one_letter_code
_entity_poly.pdbx_strand_id
1 'polypeptide(L)'
;MTNYTEPRPQLSAEELRRRADERRVPPLPGVGEFSTGEPPLRLKLLSEKLGIPIPDLEKLAPQAVRELVERNADKLGVRVLKVEPGKPNLPATSAELQDRINKAKAYIDKLYGIDGWYDYMKEYPAYPTGIYNRSRSDDGTQPRLLGHYIESHSYVFGKITWVAIGQSYELMDVTFDDAYDWDYGEPFVWQDRSYGSNGDTTYSTSIRSFGGKDEVDFYLGDTLLLSDLKSKSLPQTFYHTKSGGGCFPAHRYTVRHGSQLCDLIYQVWGDHWGGYYLRNLINAFGFTYDIYDPLFKESVSEADDFFFNGQAYHDCDLADVGVSSALPWGLYPHRYPYESKVCTYRGSCGWPGSYIWLSQRNRLCRILQAVHILNKYNNPDHSYSDPKGGTTTPRQVARDMEQNCWNGHGINIYGKDPDYSSAVRTNSFLVLETLLGYKHGDAISRSYADACADVLIQVQWGSPPFTAYQGETADNGVLIRPPHHGGQLLCWRTGGSYIYSLPPQSFLDDVMDWLSMPKEEEGVVPTNLESTATYLQALRVYLYYKYGVAYPNSSKLP
;
A
#
# COMPACT_ATOMS: atom_id res chain seq x y z
N MET A 1 -21.76 -32.53 -37.90
CA MET A 1 -22.61 -31.62 -37.10
C MET A 1 -21.99 -30.25 -37.17
N THR A 2 -22.58 -29.37 -37.98
CA THR A 2 -22.17 -27.98 -38.20
C THR A 2 -23.43 -27.15 -38.09
N ASN A 3 -23.56 -26.33 -37.05
CA ASN A 3 -24.66 -25.39 -36.90
C ASN A 3 -24.08 -23.97 -36.95
N TYR A 4 -24.28 -23.33 -38.10
CA TYR A 4 -24.21 -21.88 -38.28
C TYR A 4 -25.43 -21.25 -37.59
N THR A 5 -25.22 -20.29 -36.69
CA THR A 5 -26.28 -19.39 -36.22
C THR A 5 -26.24 -18.11 -37.05
N GLU A 6 -27.35 -17.81 -37.72
CA GLU A 6 -27.57 -16.57 -38.49
C GLU A 6 -27.61 -15.32 -37.59
N PRO A 7 -27.19 -14.15 -38.09
CA PRO A 7 -27.30 -12.89 -37.38
C PRO A 7 -28.76 -12.40 -37.31
N ARG A 8 -29.20 -11.95 -36.13
CA ARG A 8 -30.55 -11.38 -35.93
C ARG A 8 -30.73 -10.04 -36.67
N PRO A 9 -31.95 -9.73 -37.14
CA PRO A 9 -32.21 -8.51 -37.92
C PRO A 9 -32.11 -7.25 -37.06
N GLN A 10 -31.40 -6.24 -37.57
CA GLN A 10 -31.35 -4.90 -36.98
C GLN A 10 -32.69 -4.18 -37.19
N LEU A 11 -33.23 -3.58 -36.13
CA LEU A 11 -34.42 -2.70 -36.21
C LEU A 11 -34.04 -1.38 -36.92
N SER A 12 -34.97 -0.83 -37.70
CA SER A 12 -34.75 0.44 -38.40
C SER A 12 -34.69 1.61 -37.42
N ALA A 13 -33.93 2.66 -37.80
CA ALA A 13 -33.77 3.89 -37.02
C ALA A 13 -35.11 4.61 -36.73
N GLU A 14 -36.13 4.35 -37.54
CA GLU A 14 -37.45 4.97 -37.44
C GLU A 14 -38.32 4.29 -36.36
N GLU A 15 -38.23 2.95 -36.24
CA GLU A 15 -38.88 2.19 -35.17
C GLU A 15 -38.24 2.47 -33.80
N LEU A 16 -36.93 2.79 -33.79
CA LEU A 16 -36.19 3.23 -32.61
C LEU A 16 -36.62 4.63 -32.13
N ARG A 17 -36.91 5.55 -33.06
CA ARG A 17 -37.41 6.90 -32.72
C ARG A 17 -38.84 6.88 -32.20
N ARG A 18 -39.73 6.09 -32.81
CA ARG A 18 -41.13 5.97 -32.38
C ARG A 18 -41.27 5.47 -30.93
N ARG A 19 -40.40 4.54 -30.52
CA ARG A 19 -40.39 3.99 -29.14
C ARG A 19 -39.77 4.94 -28.10
N ALA A 20 -38.95 5.90 -28.54
CA ALA A 20 -38.36 6.93 -27.67
C ALA A 20 -39.39 8.01 -27.28
N ASP A 21 -40.32 8.34 -28.18
CA ASP A 21 -41.34 9.38 -27.95
C ASP A 21 -42.51 8.89 -27.08
N GLU A 22 -42.84 7.58 -27.10
CA GLU A 22 -43.97 7.00 -26.35
C GLU A 22 -43.73 6.88 -24.81
N ARG A 23 -42.52 7.16 -24.29
CA ARG A 23 -42.14 6.83 -22.89
C ARG A 23 -41.99 8.00 -21.91
N ARG A 24 -42.48 9.19 -22.23
CA ARG A 24 -42.51 10.31 -21.27
C ARG A 24 -43.67 10.16 -20.29
N VAL A 25 -43.37 9.81 -19.03
CA VAL A 25 -44.32 9.83 -17.89
C VAL A 25 -43.63 10.52 -16.68
N PRO A 26 -44.34 11.35 -15.89
CA PRO A 26 -43.76 12.35 -14.97
C PRO A 26 -43.33 11.77 -13.59
N PRO A 27 -42.60 12.55 -12.77
CA PRO A 27 -41.90 12.04 -11.59
C PRO A 27 -42.78 11.98 -10.33
N LEU A 28 -42.48 11.04 -9.43
CA LEU A 28 -42.93 11.05 -8.03
C LEU A 28 -41.81 10.55 -7.07
N PRO A 29 -41.86 10.90 -5.76
CA PRO A 29 -40.70 11.38 -4.99
C PRO A 29 -40.29 10.54 -3.75
N GLY A 30 -39.13 10.91 -3.15
CA GLY A 30 -38.63 10.55 -1.80
C GLY A 30 -37.63 9.38 -1.81
N VAL A 31 -36.50 9.36 -1.10
CA VAL A 31 -36.20 9.77 0.29
C VAL A 31 -34.68 9.96 0.49
N GLY A 32 -34.28 10.86 1.41
CA GLY A 32 -33.01 10.80 2.15
C GLY A 32 -32.12 12.03 2.02
N GLU A 33 -32.10 12.89 3.04
CA GLU A 33 -31.31 14.12 3.10
C GLU A 33 -29.79 13.85 3.09
N PHE A 34 -29.13 14.30 2.02
CA PHE A 34 -27.69 14.49 1.93
C PHE A 34 -27.42 15.99 1.83
N SER A 35 -26.44 16.50 2.56
CA SER A 35 -26.04 17.91 2.49
C SER A 35 -25.42 18.23 1.12
N THR A 36 -26.22 18.79 0.21
CA THR A 36 -25.78 19.26 -1.12
C THR A 36 -25.33 20.72 -1.15
N GLY A 37 -24.88 21.28 -0.03
CA GLY A 37 -24.70 22.74 0.11
C GLY A 37 -23.30 23.30 -0.17
N GLU A 38 -22.24 22.48 -0.06
CA GLU A 38 -20.87 22.99 -0.15
C GLU A 38 -20.19 22.64 -1.50
N PRO A 39 -19.48 23.60 -2.12
CA PRO A 39 -18.74 23.31 -3.35
C PRO A 39 -17.49 22.44 -3.09
N PRO A 40 -17.11 21.59 -4.06
CA PRO A 40 -15.89 20.78 -4.01
C PRO A 40 -14.65 21.54 -3.53
N LEU A 41 -13.80 20.88 -2.75
CA LEU A 41 -12.57 21.46 -2.20
C LEU A 41 -11.71 22.14 -3.28
N ARG A 42 -11.52 21.46 -4.42
CA ARG A 42 -10.78 22.00 -5.56
C ARG A 42 -11.36 23.33 -6.05
N LEU A 43 -12.68 23.46 -6.14
CA LEU A 43 -13.33 24.70 -6.59
C LEU A 43 -13.17 25.81 -5.55
N LYS A 44 -13.27 25.49 -4.25
CA LYS A 44 -12.98 26.45 -3.17
C LYS A 44 -11.53 26.92 -3.21
N LEU A 45 -10.57 26.01 -3.32
CA LEU A 45 -9.14 26.31 -3.37
C LEU A 45 -8.80 27.14 -4.62
N LEU A 46 -9.30 26.75 -5.80
CA LEU A 46 -9.11 27.51 -7.04
C LEU A 46 -9.78 28.89 -6.95
N SER A 47 -10.97 28.97 -6.37
CA SER A 47 -11.68 30.25 -6.22
C SER A 47 -10.94 31.18 -5.27
N GLU A 48 -10.50 30.68 -4.11
CA GLU A 48 -9.74 31.43 -3.12
C GLU A 48 -8.38 31.88 -3.64
N LYS A 49 -7.61 30.97 -4.26
CA LYS A 49 -6.22 31.23 -4.68
C LYS A 49 -6.12 31.96 -6.01
N LEU A 50 -7.07 31.78 -6.92
CA LEU A 50 -7.05 32.39 -8.26
C LEU A 50 -8.05 33.54 -8.40
N GLY A 51 -8.94 33.76 -7.42
CA GLY A 51 -9.96 34.82 -7.46
C GLY A 51 -11.06 34.58 -8.48
N ILE A 52 -11.26 33.34 -8.94
CA ILE A 52 -12.29 32.99 -9.94
C ILE A 52 -13.56 32.53 -9.22
N PRO A 53 -14.74 33.10 -9.50
CA PRO A 53 -15.98 32.65 -8.87
C PRO A 53 -16.26 31.16 -9.11
N ILE A 54 -16.73 30.46 -8.08
CA ILE A 54 -17.08 29.02 -8.16
C ILE A 54 -18.03 28.70 -9.32
N PRO A 55 -19.10 29.47 -9.60
CA PRO A 55 -20.00 29.18 -10.73
C PRO A 55 -19.31 29.23 -12.10
N ASP A 56 -18.20 29.94 -12.23
CA ASP A 56 -17.44 30.01 -13.48
C ASP A 56 -16.43 28.87 -13.59
N LEU A 57 -15.86 28.45 -12.45
CA LEU A 57 -15.06 27.24 -12.37
C LEU A 57 -15.88 25.96 -12.62
N GLU A 58 -17.16 25.93 -12.22
CA GLU A 58 -18.07 24.80 -12.45
C GLU A 58 -18.39 24.56 -13.93
N LYS A 59 -18.29 25.59 -14.77
CA LYS A 59 -18.55 25.53 -16.22
C LYS A 59 -17.34 25.07 -17.03
N LEU A 60 -16.16 24.95 -16.42
CA LEU A 60 -14.95 24.58 -17.13
C LEU A 60 -14.96 23.09 -17.48
N ALA A 61 -14.59 22.78 -18.72
CA ALA A 61 -14.32 21.41 -19.14
C ALA A 61 -13.11 20.85 -18.37
N PRO A 62 -13.03 19.52 -18.14
CA PRO A 62 -11.96 18.89 -17.36
C PRO A 62 -10.55 19.30 -17.80
N GLN A 63 -10.30 19.32 -19.10
CA GLN A 63 -9.02 19.72 -19.70
C GLN A 63 -8.64 21.16 -19.33
N ALA A 64 -9.60 22.08 -19.32
CA ALA A 64 -9.38 23.50 -19.02
C ALA A 64 -9.06 23.73 -17.52
N VAL A 65 -9.61 22.91 -16.62
CA VAL A 65 -9.29 22.94 -15.18
C VAL A 65 -7.86 22.49 -14.94
N ARG A 66 -7.43 21.41 -15.62
CA ARG A 66 -6.05 20.91 -15.53
C ARG A 66 -5.03 21.95 -15.99
N GLU A 67 -5.24 22.54 -17.17
CA GLU A 67 -4.36 23.60 -17.69
C GLU A 67 -4.34 24.85 -16.80
N LEU A 68 -5.41 25.12 -16.06
CA LEU A 68 -5.49 26.24 -15.12
C LEU A 68 -4.66 25.98 -13.85
N VAL A 69 -4.69 24.75 -13.33
CA VAL A 69 -3.87 24.32 -12.18
C VAL A 69 -2.39 24.34 -12.54
N GLU A 70 -2.02 23.72 -13.67
CA GLU A 70 -0.64 23.65 -14.15
C GLU A 70 -0.03 25.05 -14.35
N ARG A 71 -0.79 25.99 -14.92
CA ARG A 71 -0.34 27.38 -15.12
C ARG A 71 -0.20 28.21 -13.84
N ASN A 72 -0.77 27.77 -12.72
CA ASN A 72 -0.80 28.54 -11.47
C ASN A 72 -0.20 27.78 -10.27
N ALA A 73 0.59 26.73 -10.50
CA ALA A 73 1.18 25.88 -9.46
C ALA A 73 1.88 26.69 -8.34
N ASP A 74 2.65 27.73 -8.69
CA ASP A 74 3.34 28.59 -7.71
C ASP A 74 2.37 29.37 -6.80
N LYS A 75 1.26 29.89 -7.36
CA LYS A 75 0.23 30.62 -6.60
C LYS A 75 -0.61 29.70 -5.71
N LEU A 76 -0.70 28.43 -6.10
CA LEU A 76 -1.35 27.38 -5.32
C LEU A 76 -0.44 26.87 -4.18
N GLY A 77 0.80 27.37 -4.08
CA GLY A 77 1.72 27.03 -2.99
C GLY A 77 2.45 25.71 -3.20
N VAL A 78 2.72 25.33 -4.45
CA VAL A 78 3.45 24.12 -4.80
C VAL A 78 4.97 24.42 -4.84
N ARG A 79 5.73 23.82 -3.89
CA ARG A 79 7.21 23.81 -3.60
C ARG A 79 7.96 25.15 -3.36
N VAL A 80 8.89 25.33 -2.41
CA VAL A 80 9.31 24.73 -1.10
C VAL A 80 9.91 25.89 -0.27
N LEU A 81 9.64 25.96 1.04
CA LEU A 81 10.30 26.86 2.01
C LEU A 81 11.39 26.13 2.81
N LYS A 82 12.50 26.82 3.11
CA LYS A 82 13.63 26.35 3.94
C LYS A 82 13.40 26.60 5.43
N VAL A 83 13.66 25.61 6.28
CA VAL A 83 13.87 25.78 7.73
C VAL A 83 15.00 24.84 8.20
N GLU A 84 15.71 25.26 9.25
CA GLU A 84 17.04 24.82 9.68
C GLU A 84 17.14 23.41 10.31
N PRO A 85 18.35 22.80 10.33
CA PRO A 85 18.57 21.43 10.80
C PRO A 85 18.55 21.28 12.33
N GLY A 86 17.94 20.20 12.79
CA GLY A 86 17.92 19.76 14.20
C GLY A 86 19.18 18.98 14.64
N LYS A 87 19.36 18.99 15.98
CA LYS A 87 20.51 18.64 16.83
C LYS A 87 21.08 17.19 16.75
N PRO A 88 22.28 16.93 17.35
CA PRO A 88 22.96 15.63 17.33
C PRO A 88 22.22 14.55 18.15
N ASN A 89 22.24 13.31 17.63
CA ASN A 89 21.57 12.11 18.17
C ASN A 89 22.06 11.71 19.56
N LEU A 90 21.13 11.62 20.52
CA LEU A 90 21.26 10.73 21.69
C LEU A 90 20.76 9.33 21.30
N PRO A 91 21.28 8.25 21.92
CA PRO A 91 20.79 6.90 21.65
C PRO A 91 19.29 6.74 21.92
N ALA A 92 18.60 5.98 21.07
CA ALA A 92 17.18 5.67 21.21
C ALA A 92 16.85 5.06 22.58
N THR A 93 15.99 5.72 23.37
CA THR A 93 15.61 5.25 24.72
C THR A 93 14.60 4.10 24.67
N SER A 94 14.50 3.32 25.74
CA SER A 94 13.50 2.25 25.85
C SER A 94 12.05 2.76 25.78
N ALA A 95 11.80 4.00 26.23
CA ALA A 95 10.48 4.62 26.15
C ALA A 95 10.13 5.05 24.72
N GLU A 96 11.08 5.61 23.98
CA GLU A 96 10.89 5.97 22.57
C GLU A 96 10.63 4.72 21.72
N LEU A 97 11.39 3.65 21.94
CA LEU A 97 11.17 2.37 21.24
C LEU A 97 9.76 1.81 21.50
N GLN A 98 9.29 1.82 22.74
CA GLN A 98 7.93 1.37 23.07
C GLN A 98 6.85 2.24 22.41
N ASP A 99 7.03 3.57 22.40
CA ASP A 99 6.13 4.48 21.69
C ASP A 99 6.06 4.18 20.18
N ARG A 100 7.23 3.99 19.54
CA ARG A 100 7.30 3.61 18.12
C ARG A 100 6.62 2.27 17.83
N ILE A 101 6.83 1.27 18.68
CA ILE A 101 6.18 -0.05 18.60
C ILE A 101 4.65 0.10 18.68
N ASN A 102 4.13 0.88 19.62
CA ASN A 102 2.69 1.07 19.79
C ASN A 102 2.05 1.78 18.60
N LYS A 103 2.71 2.80 18.06
CA LYS A 103 2.23 3.50 16.87
C LYS A 103 2.26 2.62 15.62
N ALA A 104 3.29 1.77 15.49
CA ALA A 104 3.35 0.78 14.41
C ALA A 104 2.21 -0.25 14.54
N LYS A 105 1.90 -0.72 15.76
CA LYS A 105 0.77 -1.61 16.02
C LYS A 105 -0.56 -0.95 15.64
N ALA A 106 -0.79 0.30 16.08
CA ALA A 106 -1.98 1.06 15.72
C ALA A 106 -2.10 1.28 14.19
N TYR A 107 -0.97 1.47 13.50
CA TYR A 107 -0.93 1.53 12.04
C TYR A 107 -1.33 0.19 11.41
N ILE A 108 -0.87 -0.95 11.94
CA ILE A 108 -1.21 -2.28 11.41
C ILE A 108 -2.71 -2.56 11.60
N ASP A 109 -3.23 -2.24 12.78
CA ASP A 109 -4.63 -2.54 13.15
C ASP A 109 -5.64 -1.82 12.26
N LYS A 110 -5.33 -0.60 11.80
CA LYS A 110 -6.23 0.13 10.89
C LYS A 110 -6.28 -0.45 9.46
N LEU A 111 -5.32 -1.32 9.11
CA LEU A 111 -5.25 -2.00 7.82
C LEU A 111 -5.85 -3.41 7.87
N TYR A 112 -6.29 -3.86 9.03
CA TYR A 112 -6.98 -5.13 9.18
C TYR A 112 -8.35 -5.07 8.49
N GLY A 113 -8.61 -5.99 7.56
CA GLY A 113 -9.91 -6.15 6.90
C GLY A 113 -10.57 -7.44 7.36
N ILE A 114 -11.87 -7.36 7.72
CA ILE A 114 -12.67 -8.53 8.11
C ILE A 114 -13.57 -8.93 6.94
N ASP A 115 -13.56 -10.20 6.55
CA ASP A 115 -14.44 -10.71 5.48
C ASP A 115 -14.92 -12.14 5.70
N GLY A 116 -16.07 -12.27 6.37
CA GLY A 116 -16.78 -13.55 6.49
C GLY A 116 -15.94 -14.64 7.17
N TRP A 117 -15.38 -15.57 6.37
CA TRP A 117 -14.65 -16.76 6.85
C TRP A 117 -13.12 -16.59 6.88
N TYR A 118 -12.57 -15.59 6.18
CA TYR A 118 -11.14 -15.35 6.07
C TYR A 118 -10.84 -13.86 6.22
N ASP A 119 -9.78 -13.53 6.96
CA ASP A 119 -9.31 -12.15 7.06
C ASP A 119 -8.01 -11.98 6.26
N TYR A 120 -7.72 -10.74 5.90
CA TYR A 120 -6.51 -10.36 5.18
C TYR A 120 -6.05 -8.97 5.60
N MET A 121 -4.80 -8.67 5.29
CA MET A 121 -4.22 -7.37 5.57
C MET A 121 -4.23 -6.48 4.33
N LYS A 122 -4.80 -5.28 4.46
CA LYS A 122 -4.70 -4.23 3.44
C LYS A 122 -3.29 -3.66 3.42
N GLU A 123 -2.83 -3.25 2.24
CA GLU A 123 -1.42 -2.89 2.07
C GLU A 123 -1.09 -1.50 2.63
N TYR A 124 -1.99 -0.53 2.42
CA TYR A 124 -1.82 0.85 2.86
C TYR A 124 -3.18 1.60 2.96
N PRO A 125 -3.23 2.77 3.61
CA PRO A 125 -4.34 3.71 3.51
C PRO A 125 -4.50 4.29 2.10
N ALA A 126 -5.71 4.35 1.55
CA ALA A 126 -5.94 4.74 0.16
C ALA A 126 -7.25 5.53 -0.08
N TYR A 127 -7.67 5.62 -1.36
CA TYR A 127 -8.97 6.11 -1.83
C TYR A 127 -9.72 5.00 -2.62
N PRO A 128 -10.15 3.91 -1.94
CA PRO A 128 -10.66 2.70 -2.59
C PRO A 128 -11.97 2.98 -3.32
N THR A 129 -11.97 2.91 -4.65
CA THR A 129 -13.11 3.32 -5.48
C THR A 129 -13.57 2.18 -6.38
N GLY A 130 -14.88 2.03 -6.58
CA GLY A 130 -15.41 1.02 -7.50
C GLY A 130 -16.71 1.43 -8.17
N ILE A 131 -17.03 0.76 -9.29
CA ILE A 131 -18.31 0.90 -9.98
C ILE A 131 -18.95 -0.46 -10.25
N TYR A 132 -20.27 -0.53 -10.16
CA TYR A 132 -21.04 -1.75 -10.45
C TYR A 132 -21.97 -1.52 -11.63
N ASN A 133 -21.83 -2.30 -12.70
CA ASN A 133 -22.67 -2.17 -13.88
C ASN A 133 -23.77 -3.24 -13.88
N ARG A 134 -24.98 -2.85 -13.47
CA ARG A 134 -26.15 -3.74 -13.39
C ARG A 134 -26.71 -4.16 -14.74
N SER A 135 -26.36 -3.45 -15.80
CA SER A 135 -26.90 -3.69 -17.15
C SER A 135 -26.16 -4.76 -17.93
N ARG A 136 -25.02 -5.25 -17.43
CA ARG A 136 -24.17 -6.23 -18.11
C ARG A 136 -24.26 -7.58 -17.40
N SER A 137 -24.57 -8.64 -18.14
CA SER A 137 -24.75 -9.99 -17.60
C SER A 137 -23.49 -10.55 -16.95
N ASP A 138 -22.32 -10.17 -17.48
CA ASP A 138 -21.03 -10.72 -17.05
C ASP A 138 -20.43 -9.94 -15.86
N ASP A 139 -20.90 -8.69 -15.65
CA ASP A 139 -20.56 -7.85 -14.50
C ASP A 139 -21.65 -7.85 -13.41
N GLY A 140 -22.84 -8.38 -13.71
CA GLY A 140 -24.08 -8.26 -12.93
C GLY A 140 -24.11 -8.97 -11.58
N THR A 141 -22.94 -9.29 -11.00
CA THR A 141 -22.83 -9.80 -9.63
C THR A 141 -21.79 -9.09 -8.75
N GLN A 142 -20.86 -8.30 -9.31
CA GLN A 142 -19.74 -7.70 -8.56
C GLN A 142 -19.29 -6.35 -9.15
N PRO A 143 -18.95 -5.33 -8.33
CA PRO A 143 -18.32 -4.13 -8.84
C PRO A 143 -16.92 -4.37 -9.37
N ARG A 144 -16.56 -3.54 -10.33
CA ARG A 144 -15.21 -3.34 -10.85
C ARG A 144 -14.51 -2.26 -10.02
N LEU A 145 -13.34 -2.59 -9.49
CA LEU A 145 -12.59 -1.76 -8.54
C LEU A 145 -11.45 -1.00 -9.22
N LEU A 146 -11.27 0.28 -8.94
CA LEU A 146 -10.20 1.07 -9.55
C LEU A 146 -8.83 0.42 -9.32
N GLY A 147 -8.06 0.25 -10.39
CA GLY A 147 -6.72 -0.33 -10.31
C GLY A 147 -6.67 -1.85 -10.19
N HIS A 148 -7.69 -2.61 -10.62
CA HIS A 148 -7.57 -4.07 -10.84
C HIS A 148 -7.25 -4.41 -12.31
N TYR A 149 -6.68 -5.58 -12.59
CA TYR A 149 -6.45 -6.05 -13.96
C TYR A 149 -7.66 -6.81 -14.53
N ILE A 150 -8.01 -6.54 -15.78
CA ILE A 150 -9.04 -7.27 -16.53
C ILE A 150 -8.35 -8.24 -17.46
N GLU A 151 -8.56 -9.54 -17.23
CA GLU A 151 -8.10 -10.67 -18.06
C GLU A 151 -6.57 -10.84 -18.21
N SER A 152 -5.76 -9.77 -18.13
CA SER A 152 -4.30 -9.78 -18.19
C SER A 152 -3.65 -8.57 -17.53
N HIS A 153 -2.38 -8.71 -17.13
CA HIS A 153 -1.54 -7.62 -16.56
C HIS A 153 -1.31 -6.42 -17.50
N SER A 154 -1.75 -6.48 -18.74
CA SER A 154 -1.64 -5.37 -19.70
C SER A 154 -2.81 -4.39 -19.60
N TYR A 155 -3.88 -4.73 -18.88
CA TYR A 155 -5.15 -3.99 -18.92
C TYR A 155 -5.62 -3.66 -17.51
N VAL A 156 -5.18 -2.49 -17.03
CA VAL A 156 -5.64 -1.92 -15.76
C VAL A 156 -7.02 -1.30 -15.95
N PHE A 157 -7.94 -1.59 -15.04
CA PHE A 157 -9.26 -0.99 -15.01
C PHE A 157 -9.22 0.40 -14.39
N GLY A 158 -9.71 1.37 -15.16
CA GLY A 158 -9.76 2.75 -14.76
C GLY A 158 -8.40 3.45 -14.87
N LYS A 159 -8.46 4.77 -14.94
CA LYS A 159 -7.31 5.65 -15.05
C LYS A 159 -7.40 6.72 -13.99
N ILE A 160 -6.29 6.87 -13.26
CA ILE A 160 -6.11 7.91 -12.25
C ILE A 160 -5.19 8.95 -12.85
N THR A 161 -5.65 10.20 -12.90
CA THR A 161 -4.84 11.33 -13.35
C THR A 161 -4.60 12.27 -12.18
N TRP A 162 -3.33 12.46 -11.84
CA TRP A 162 -2.92 13.38 -10.80
C TRP A 162 -2.94 14.82 -11.28
N VAL A 163 -3.66 15.67 -10.54
CA VAL A 163 -3.85 17.08 -10.90
C VAL A 163 -2.94 17.97 -10.05
N ALA A 164 -2.94 17.79 -8.73
CA ALA A 164 -2.03 18.53 -7.85
C ALA A 164 -1.87 17.86 -6.48
N ILE A 165 -0.70 18.10 -5.87
CA ILE A 165 -0.38 17.72 -4.50
C ILE A 165 0.02 18.99 -3.76
N GLY A 166 -0.58 19.23 -2.62
CA GLY A 166 -0.16 20.26 -1.68
C GLY A 166 0.26 19.65 -0.35
N GLN A 167 0.79 20.51 0.53
CA GLN A 167 1.14 20.13 1.89
C GLN A 167 -0.02 19.41 2.60
N SER A 168 -1.25 19.91 2.45
CA SER A 168 -2.43 19.40 3.15
C SER A 168 -3.55 18.93 2.21
N TYR A 169 -3.26 18.64 0.94
CA TYR A 169 -4.27 18.13 0.02
C TYR A 169 -3.69 17.29 -1.12
N GLU A 170 -4.53 16.48 -1.74
CA GLU A 170 -4.29 15.79 -3.02
C GLU A 170 -5.53 15.88 -3.89
N LEU A 171 -5.34 16.18 -5.18
CA LEU A 171 -6.41 16.36 -6.15
C LEU A 171 -6.22 15.36 -7.29
N MET A 172 -7.22 14.49 -7.48
CA MET A 172 -7.18 13.42 -8.47
C MET A 172 -8.42 13.45 -9.36
N ASP A 173 -8.23 13.05 -10.61
CA ASP A 173 -9.29 12.77 -11.56
C ASP A 173 -9.31 11.27 -11.83
N VAL A 174 -10.50 10.68 -11.87
CA VAL A 174 -10.69 9.26 -12.13
C VAL A 174 -11.64 9.11 -13.31
N THR A 175 -11.21 8.33 -14.31
CA THR A 175 -12.05 7.78 -15.37
C THR A 175 -12.07 6.26 -15.26
N PHE A 176 -13.16 5.65 -15.73
CA PHE A 176 -13.34 4.22 -15.74
C PHE A 176 -13.38 3.77 -17.18
N ASP A 177 -12.19 3.44 -17.68
CA ASP A 177 -11.97 2.96 -19.03
C ASP A 177 -11.31 1.58 -18.87
N ASP A 178 -11.66 0.62 -19.71
CA ASP A 178 -10.84 -0.56 -19.89
C ASP A 178 -10.29 -0.59 -21.33
N ALA A 179 -9.12 -1.19 -21.53
CA ALA A 179 -8.43 -1.09 -22.82
C ALA A 179 -9.21 -1.70 -24.01
N TYR A 180 -10.28 -2.44 -23.74
CA TYR A 180 -11.16 -3.10 -24.73
C TYR A 180 -12.55 -2.48 -24.82
N ASP A 181 -12.97 -1.77 -23.77
CA ASP A 181 -14.22 -1.05 -23.59
C ASP A 181 -13.90 0.35 -23.06
N TRP A 182 -13.74 1.24 -24.03
CA TRP A 182 -13.31 2.61 -23.82
C TRP A 182 -14.46 3.45 -23.23
N ASP A 183 -15.67 2.88 -23.13
CA ASP A 183 -16.88 3.50 -22.60
C ASP A 183 -17.50 2.72 -21.41
N TYR A 184 -16.68 2.02 -20.62
CA TYR A 184 -17.17 1.21 -19.49
C TYR A 184 -17.76 2.10 -18.37
N GLY A 185 -19.06 2.39 -18.48
CA GLY A 185 -19.80 3.23 -17.55
C GLY A 185 -19.48 4.73 -17.65
N GLU A 186 -18.25 5.13 -17.97
CA GLU A 186 -17.81 6.53 -18.17
C GLU A 186 -18.26 7.58 -17.13
N PRO A 187 -18.29 7.34 -15.80
CA PRO A 187 -18.34 8.47 -14.88
C PRO A 187 -16.98 9.18 -14.91
N PHE A 188 -17.00 10.50 -15.09
CA PHE A 188 -15.85 11.34 -14.78
C PHE A 188 -15.98 11.82 -13.33
N VAL A 189 -14.98 11.53 -12.51
CA VAL A 189 -15.04 11.76 -11.06
C VAL A 189 -13.83 12.55 -10.58
N TRP A 190 -14.08 13.56 -9.75
CA TRP A 190 -13.03 14.19 -8.94
C TRP A 190 -12.96 13.52 -7.59
N GLN A 191 -11.74 13.15 -7.18
CA GLN A 191 -11.45 12.57 -5.89
C GLN A 191 -10.38 13.41 -5.20
N ASP A 192 -10.83 14.26 -4.30
CA ASP A 192 -9.95 15.17 -3.57
C ASP A 192 -9.80 14.72 -2.12
N ARG A 193 -8.60 14.83 -1.57
CA ARG A 193 -8.34 14.68 -0.13
C ARG A 193 -7.85 15.99 0.45
N SER A 194 -8.35 16.32 1.63
CA SER A 194 -7.76 17.35 2.50
C SER A 194 -7.37 16.77 3.83
N TYR A 195 -6.30 17.32 4.39
CA TYR A 195 -5.64 16.85 5.59
C TYR A 195 -5.61 17.95 6.63
N GLY A 196 -6.27 17.70 7.77
CA GLY A 196 -6.22 18.56 8.93
C GLY A 196 -4.97 18.30 9.78
N SER A 197 -4.39 19.36 10.34
CA SER A 197 -3.31 19.24 11.32
C SER A 197 -3.73 18.57 12.63
N ASN A 198 -5.05 18.46 12.87
CA ASN A 198 -5.65 17.73 13.97
C ASN A 198 -5.75 16.20 13.72
N GLY A 199 -5.28 15.73 12.55
CA GLY A 199 -5.33 14.32 12.18
C GLY A 199 -6.57 13.93 11.37
N ASP A 200 -7.46 14.86 11.05
CA ASP A 200 -8.61 14.57 10.20
C ASP A 200 -8.21 14.45 8.73
N THR A 201 -8.85 13.53 8.03
CA THR A 201 -8.78 13.39 6.57
C THR A 201 -10.16 13.48 5.99
N THR A 202 -10.41 14.45 5.12
CA THR A 202 -11.69 14.57 4.40
C THR A 202 -11.51 14.13 2.96
N TYR A 203 -12.27 13.12 2.58
CA TYR A 203 -12.43 12.56 1.24
C TYR A 203 -13.62 13.24 0.58
N SER A 204 -13.41 13.88 -0.55
CA SER A 204 -14.42 14.58 -1.35
C SER A 204 -14.54 13.93 -2.72
N THR A 205 -15.62 13.20 -2.93
CA THR A 205 -15.92 12.52 -4.20
C THR A 205 -16.98 13.32 -4.96
N SER A 206 -16.63 13.90 -6.11
CA SER A 206 -17.55 14.63 -6.98
C SER A 206 -17.74 13.90 -8.30
N ILE A 207 -18.90 13.28 -8.51
CA ILE A 207 -19.28 12.65 -9.78
C ILE A 207 -19.74 13.76 -10.71
N ARG A 208 -18.92 14.09 -11.72
CA ARG A 208 -19.05 15.32 -12.52
C ARG A 208 -19.97 15.14 -13.73
N SER A 209 -19.78 14.05 -14.44
CA SER A 209 -20.56 13.70 -15.62
C SER A 209 -20.62 12.18 -15.76
N PHE A 210 -21.61 11.73 -16.52
CA PHE A 210 -21.80 10.33 -16.86
C PHE A 210 -22.28 10.26 -18.31
N GLY A 211 -21.46 9.66 -19.17
CA GLY A 211 -21.74 9.51 -20.61
C GLY A 211 -22.42 8.19 -20.98
N GLY A 212 -22.37 7.20 -20.08
CA GLY A 212 -22.83 5.84 -20.32
C GLY A 212 -24.35 5.70 -20.47
N LYS A 213 -24.77 4.60 -21.10
CA LYS A 213 -26.17 4.16 -21.19
C LYS A 213 -26.57 3.13 -20.12
N ASP A 214 -25.58 2.64 -19.40
CA ASP A 214 -25.69 1.51 -18.47
C ASP A 214 -26.12 1.94 -17.06
N GLU A 215 -26.72 1.01 -16.31
CA GLU A 215 -27.08 1.20 -14.90
C GLU A 215 -25.84 1.02 -14.02
N VAL A 216 -25.10 2.11 -13.85
CA VAL A 216 -23.87 2.11 -13.06
C VAL A 216 -24.15 2.63 -11.66
N ASP A 217 -23.69 1.90 -10.65
CA ASP A 217 -23.64 2.33 -9.26
C ASP A 217 -22.19 2.67 -8.88
N PHE A 218 -22.00 3.72 -8.07
CA PHE A 218 -20.68 4.22 -7.67
C PHE A 218 -20.41 4.02 -6.18
N TYR A 219 -19.24 3.48 -5.84
CA TYR A 219 -18.84 3.10 -4.48
C TYR A 219 -17.52 3.77 -4.04
N LEU A 220 -17.43 4.03 -2.74
CA LEU A 220 -16.19 4.36 -2.03
C LEU A 220 -16.02 3.38 -0.87
N GLY A 221 -15.00 2.52 -0.95
CA GLY A 221 -14.90 1.30 -0.14
C GLY A 221 -16.16 0.45 -0.32
N ASP A 222 -16.79 0.06 0.78
CA ASP A 222 -18.05 -0.70 0.78
C ASP A 222 -19.30 0.21 0.80
N THR A 223 -19.12 1.53 0.68
CA THR A 223 -20.24 2.48 0.75
C THR A 223 -20.72 2.83 -0.65
N LEU A 224 -21.97 2.48 -0.96
CA LEU A 224 -22.68 2.98 -2.15
C LEU A 224 -22.90 4.49 -1.99
N LEU A 225 -22.28 5.29 -2.84
CA LEU A 225 -22.47 6.75 -2.86
C LEU A 225 -23.67 7.15 -3.72
N LEU A 226 -23.77 6.56 -4.91
CA LEU A 226 -24.82 6.90 -5.86
C LEU A 226 -25.19 5.71 -6.73
N SER A 227 -26.46 5.30 -6.70
CA SER A 227 -26.98 4.26 -7.57
C SER A 227 -27.49 4.83 -8.90
N ASP A 228 -27.39 4.06 -9.98
CA ASP A 228 -27.96 4.34 -11.29
C ASP A 228 -27.60 5.74 -11.84
N LEU A 229 -26.30 5.97 -12.10
CA LEU A 229 -25.78 7.27 -12.52
C LEU A 229 -26.51 7.87 -13.72
N LYS A 230 -27.01 7.06 -14.66
CA LYS A 230 -27.76 7.52 -15.84
C LYS A 230 -29.06 8.26 -15.51
N SER A 231 -29.67 7.98 -14.35
CA SER A 231 -30.93 8.61 -13.92
C SER A 231 -30.72 9.81 -12.99
N LYS A 232 -29.47 10.19 -12.70
CA LYS A 232 -29.14 11.26 -11.76
C LYS A 232 -28.85 12.57 -12.46
N SER A 233 -29.24 13.66 -11.80
CA SER A 233 -28.74 14.99 -12.15
C SER A 233 -27.34 15.16 -11.56
N LEU A 234 -26.36 15.39 -12.42
CA LEU A 234 -24.94 15.59 -12.09
C LEU A 234 -24.54 17.06 -12.38
N PRO A 235 -23.56 17.62 -11.66
CA PRO A 235 -22.65 16.96 -10.72
C PRO A 235 -23.28 16.67 -9.34
N GLN A 236 -22.80 15.62 -8.66
CA GLN A 236 -23.10 15.35 -7.24
C GLN A 236 -21.81 15.17 -6.45
N THR A 237 -21.76 15.70 -5.22
CA THR A 237 -20.56 15.68 -4.38
C THR A 237 -20.86 15.10 -3.01
N PHE A 238 -19.98 14.21 -2.55
CA PHE A 238 -20.06 13.50 -1.28
C PHE A 238 -18.81 13.76 -0.46
N TYR A 239 -18.98 13.89 0.86
CA TYR A 239 -17.90 14.15 1.80
C TYR A 239 -17.86 13.07 2.88
N HIS A 240 -16.68 12.50 3.12
CA HIS A 240 -16.43 11.58 4.22
C HIS A 240 -15.21 12.04 5.00
N THR A 241 -15.35 12.26 6.31
CA THR A 241 -14.23 12.62 7.18
C THR A 241 -13.86 11.45 8.08
N LYS A 242 -12.57 11.11 8.11
CA LYS A 242 -11.98 10.15 9.05
C LYS A 242 -11.12 10.94 10.04
N SER A 243 -11.39 10.79 11.34
CA SER A 243 -10.70 11.55 12.37
C SER A 243 -9.52 10.81 13.01
N GLY A 244 -8.60 11.57 13.59
CA GLY A 244 -7.52 11.03 14.44
C GLY A 244 -6.53 10.10 13.72
N GLY A 245 -6.32 10.28 12.42
CA GLY A 245 -5.48 9.41 11.58
C GLY A 245 -6.19 8.15 11.07
N GLY A 246 -7.52 8.06 11.25
CA GLY A 246 -8.33 7.04 10.58
C GLY A 246 -8.30 7.19 9.05
N CYS A 247 -8.63 6.11 8.35
CA CYS A 247 -8.55 6.09 6.89
C CYS A 247 -9.60 5.16 6.26
N PHE A 248 -9.73 5.24 4.93
CA PHE A 248 -10.15 4.10 4.13
C PHE A 248 -8.91 3.28 3.78
N PRO A 249 -8.89 1.97 4.07
CA PRO A 249 -7.77 1.13 3.67
C PRO A 249 -7.91 0.75 2.19
N ALA A 250 -6.79 0.37 1.57
CA ALA A 250 -6.76 0.03 0.16
C ALA A 250 -7.67 -1.15 -0.21
N HIS A 251 -8.10 -1.23 -1.47
CA HIS A 251 -8.62 -2.49 -2.00
C HIS A 251 -7.50 -3.53 -2.06
N ARG A 252 -6.28 -3.15 -2.47
CA ARG A 252 -5.06 -3.96 -2.43
C ARG A 252 -4.81 -4.58 -1.06
N TYR A 253 -4.46 -5.86 -1.07
CA TYR A 253 -4.25 -6.66 0.14
C TYR A 253 -3.19 -7.72 -0.10
N THR A 254 -2.70 -8.33 0.98
CA THR A 254 -1.74 -9.43 0.92
C THR A 254 -2.31 -10.68 1.59
N VAL A 255 -2.26 -11.81 0.89
CA VAL A 255 -2.74 -13.10 1.41
C VAL A 255 -1.63 -13.91 2.08
N ARG A 256 -0.36 -13.61 1.78
CA ARG A 256 0.79 -14.36 2.31
C ARG A 256 1.66 -13.55 3.26
N HIS A 257 2.71 -12.88 2.78
CA HIS A 257 3.70 -12.20 3.63
C HIS A 257 3.07 -11.31 4.71
N GLY A 258 2.20 -10.38 4.33
CA GLY A 258 1.55 -9.48 5.29
C GLY A 258 0.60 -10.21 6.25
N SER A 259 -0.14 -11.21 5.78
CA SER A 259 -1.04 -12.01 6.61
C SER A 259 -0.29 -12.90 7.60
N GLN A 260 0.78 -13.59 7.18
CA GLN A 260 1.63 -14.40 8.07
C GLN A 260 2.38 -13.54 9.08
N LEU A 261 2.96 -12.41 8.66
CA LEU A 261 3.58 -11.44 9.56
C LEU A 261 2.58 -10.94 10.63
N CYS A 262 1.37 -10.56 10.21
CA CYS A 262 0.39 -10.00 11.14
C CYS A 262 -0.21 -11.07 12.05
N ASP A 263 -0.39 -12.31 11.59
CA ASP A 263 -0.75 -13.44 12.46
C ASP A 263 0.27 -13.62 13.59
N LEU A 264 1.57 -13.51 13.30
CA LEU A 264 2.63 -13.55 14.32
C LEU A 264 2.58 -12.35 15.26
N ILE A 265 2.31 -11.15 14.75
CA ILE A 265 2.14 -9.95 15.58
C ILE A 265 0.92 -10.06 16.50
N TYR A 266 -0.22 -10.55 16.01
CA TYR A 266 -1.40 -10.72 16.85
C TYR A 266 -1.18 -11.79 17.93
N GLN A 267 -0.48 -12.88 17.62
CA GLN A 267 -0.03 -13.85 18.64
C GLN A 267 0.86 -13.19 19.71
N VAL A 268 1.78 -12.33 19.31
CA VAL A 268 2.66 -11.57 20.22
C VAL A 268 1.84 -10.70 21.18
N TRP A 269 0.75 -10.10 20.71
CA TRP A 269 -0.14 -9.26 21.52
C TRP A 269 -1.21 -10.04 22.29
N GLY A 270 -1.31 -11.37 22.12
CA GLY A 270 -2.39 -12.16 22.70
C GLY A 270 -3.76 -11.87 22.08
N ASP A 271 -3.81 -11.26 20.89
CA ASP A 271 -5.03 -11.00 20.15
C ASP A 271 -5.42 -12.25 19.35
N HIS A 272 -6.14 -13.13 20.03
CA HIS A 272 -6.53 -14.41 19.45
C HIS A 272 -7.57 -14.27 18.34
N TRP A 273 -8.39 -13.23 18.35
CA TRP A 273 -9.44 -13.05 17.33
C TRP A 273 -8.85 -12.51 16.03
N GLY A 274 -7.98 -11.49 16.12
CA GLY A 274 -7.29 -10.94 14.96
C GLY A 274 -6.41 -11.98 14.24
N GLY A 275 -5.67 -12.79 15.00
CA GLY A 275 -4.83 -13.86 14.45
C GLY A 275 -5.62 -15.08 13.93
N TYR A 276 -6.78 -15.40 14.52
CA TYR A 276 -7.52 -16.61 14.16
C TYR A 276 -7.96 -16.65 12.69
N TYR A 277 -8.53 -15.56 12.18
CA TYR A 277 -9.03 -15.51 10.80
C TYR A 277 -7.90 -15.43 9.77
N LEU A 278 -6.81 -14.72 10.07
CA LEU A 278 -5.60 -14.76 9.25
C LEU A 278 -5.04 -16.19 9.19
N ARG A 279 -5.02 -16.89 10.32
CA ARG A 279 -4.57 -18.29 10.37
C ARG A 279 -5.46 -19.24 9.59
N ASN A 280 -6.77 -19.02 9.59
CA ASN A 280 -7.67 -19.81 8.75
C ASN A 280 -7.34 -19.63 7.26
N LEU A 281 -7.07 -18.39 6.82
CA LEU A 281 -6.61 -18.12 5.46
C LEU A 281 -5.28 -18.84 5.18
N ILE A 282 -4.28 -18.68 6.04
CA ILE A 282 -2.95 -19.30 5.91
C ILE A 282 -3.07 -20.83 5.77
N ASN A 283 -3.89 -21.46 6.62
CA ASN A 283 -4.09 -22.91 6.61
C ASN A 283 -4.89 -23.38 5.39
N ALA A 284 -5.94 -22.66 5.00
CA ALA A 284 -6.79 -23.02 3.86
C ALA A 284 -6.02 -23.04 2.54
N PHE A 285 -5.03 -22.15 2.40
CA PHE A 285 -4.22 -22.00 1.19
C PHE A 285 -2.81 -22.59 1.33
N GLY A 286 -2.53 -23.34 2.39
CA GLY A 286 -1.28 -24.10 2.51
C GLY A 286 -0.01 -23.24 2.59
N PHE A 287 -0.09 -22.03 3.14
CA PHE A 287 1.07 -21.17 3.34
C PHE A 287 1.91 -21.64 4.53
N THR A 288 2.81 -22.59 4.27
CA THR A 288 3.55 -23.31 5.31
C THR A 288 4.64 -22.50 5.99
N TYR A 289 5.37 -21.66 5.25
CA TYR A 289 6.45 -20.84 5.80
C TYR A 289 6.66 -19.56 5.03
N ASP A 290 7.06 -18.53 5.76
CA ASP A 290 7.37 -17.21 5.25
C ASP A 290 8.86 -16.89 5.36
N ILE A 291 9.39 -16.10 4.43
CA ILE A 291 10.78 -15.64 4.51
C ILE A 291 11.02 -14.78 5.75
N TYR A 292 9.99 -14.19 6.35
CA TYR A 292 10.10 -13.38 7.57
C TYR A 292 9.95 -14.15 8.88
N ASP A 293 9.58 -15.45 8.85
CA ASP A 293 9.53 -16.32 10.03
C ASP A 293 10.78 -16.29 10.93
N PRO A 294 12.02 -16.15 10.39
CA PRO A 294 13.21 -16.01 11.23
C PRO A 294 13.17 -14.81 12.17
N LEU A 295 12.49 -13.72 11.81
CA LEU A 295 12.37 -12.55 12.69
C LEU A 295 11.59 -12.86 13.98
N PHE A 296 10.77 -13.90 13.96
CA PHE A 296 9.94 -14.36 15.08
C PHE A 296 10.39 -15.70 15.68
N LYS A 297 11.54 -16.23 15.22
CA LYS A 297 12.07 -17.55 15.63
C LYS A 297 11.23 -18.76 15.19
N GLU A 298 10.36 -18.59 14.20
CA GLU A 298 9.41 -19.64 13.80
C GLU A 298 9.97 -20.63 12.79
N SER A 299 11.09 -20.30 12.14
CA SER A 299 11.67 -21.14 11.09
C SER A 299 12.72 -22.13 11.59
N VAL A 300 12.95 -22.30 12.90
CA VAL A 300 14.11 -23.08 13.41
C VAL A 300 14.06 -24.58 13.06
N SER A 301 12.88 -25.13 12.74
CA SER A 301 12.71 -26.49 12.24
C SER A 301 13.04 -26.65 10.75
N GLU A 302 13.08 -25.56 9.99
CA GLU A 302 13.19 -25.59 8.54
C GLU A 302 14.62 -25.82 8.06
N ALA A 303 14.78 -26.19 6.79
CA ALA A 303 16.08 -26.33 6.15
C ALA A 303 16.79 -24.97 6.04
N ASP A 304 18.13 -24.98 6.07
CA ASP A 304 18.97 -23.78 6.10
C ASP A 304 18.77 -22.85 4.89
N ASP A 305 18.27 -23.40 3.79
CA ASP A 305 18.07 -22.73 2.49
C ASP A 305 16.59 -22.61 2.08
N PHE A 306 15.64 -22.79 3.01
CA PHE A 306 14.20 -22.79 2.70
C PHE A 306 13.70 -21.51 1.98
N PHE A 307 14.38 -20.38 2.19
CA PHE A 307 14.16 -19.10 1.49
C PHE A 307 14.23 -19.19 -0.05
N PHE A 308 14.89 -20.22 -0.56
CA PHE A 308 15.13 -20.46 -1.97
C PHE A 308 14.34 -21.65 -2.51
N ASN A 309 13.32 -22.10 -1.77
CA ASN A 309 12.36 -23.11 -2.20
C ASN A 309 11.09 -22.42 -2.75
N GLY A 310 10.42 -23.04 -3.72
CA GLY A 310 9.14 -22.60 -4.27
C GLY A 310 8.04 -22.43 -3.22
N GLN A 311 8.04 -23.27 -2.18
CA GLN A 311 7.03 -23.17 -1.11
C GLN A 311 7.11 -21.85 -0.31
N ALA A 312 8.30 -21.24 -0.21
CA ALA A 312 8.46 -19.90 0.36
C ALA A 312 7.89 -18.80 -0.54
N TYR A 313 7.26 -19.16 -1.66
CA TYR A 313 6.59 -18.31 -2.65
C TYR A 313 5.32 -18.97 -3.22
N HIS A 314 4.66 -19.83 -2.43
CA HIS A 314 3.50 -20.64 -2.83
C HIS A 314 2.25 -19.82 -3.20
N ASP A 315 2.17 -18.54 -2.82
CA ASP A 315 1.10 -17.66 -3.28
C ASP A 315 1.08 -17.54 -4.80
N CYS A 316 2.22 -17.79 -5.45
CA CYS A 316 2.24 -17.84 -6.88
C CYS A 316 1.51 -19.05 -7.46
N ASP A 317 1.67 -20.23 -6.85
CA ASP A 317 1.09 -21.49 -7.36
C ASP A 317 -0.45 -21.47 -7.36
N LEU A 318 -1.03 -20.55 -6.59
CA LEU A 318 -2.47 -20.36 -6.42
C LEU A 318 -3.02 -19.17 -7.21
N ALA A 319 -2.15 -18.26 -7.65
CA ALA A 319 -2.52 -17.08 -8.41
C ALA A 319 -2.63 -17.42 -9.91
N ASP A 320 -3.85 -17.75 -10.34
CA ASP A 320 -4.25 -17.62 -11.74
C ASP A 320 -4.56 -16.15 -12.09
N VAL A 321 -4.60 -15.83 -13.38
CA VAL A 321 -4.76 -14.44 -13.85
C VAL A 321 -6.19 -13.93 -13.57
N GLY A 322 -6.29 -12.77 -12.92
CA GLY A 322 -7.56 -12.07 -12.67
C GLY A 322 -8.62 -12.92 -11.94
N VAL A 323 -9.84 -12.95 -12.48
CA VAL A 323 -11.02 -13.65 -11.92
C VAL A 323 -10.92 -15.18 -11.88
N SER A 324 -9.81 -15.77 -12.35
CA SER A 324 -9.60 -17.23 -12.29
C SER A 324 -8.78 -17.68 -11.07
N SER A 325 -8.27 -16.74 -10.27
CA SER A 325 -7.46 -17.04 -9.08
C SER A 325 -8.22 -17.88 -8.05
N ALA A 326 -7.55 -18.91 -7.52
CA ALA A 326 -8.08 -19.76 -6.45
C ALA A 326 -7.98 -19.06 -5.07
N LEU A 327 -7.19 -17.99 -4.97
CA LEU A 327 -7.02 -17.20 -3.76
C LEU A 327 -8.32 -16.45 -3.40
N PRO A 328 -8.56 -16.13 -2.11
CA PRO A 328 -9.78 -15.43 -1.74
C PRO A 328 -9.73 -14.04 -2.36
N TRP A 329 -10.81 -13.62 -3.01
CA TRP A 329 -10.87 -12.26 -3.55
C TRP A 329 -11.18 -11.31 -2.39
N GLY A 330 -10.50 -10.17 -2.32
CA GLY A 330 -10.70 -9.18 -1.27
C GLY A 330 -12.11 -8.61 -1.32
N LEU A 331 -12.64 -8.29 -0.14
CA LEU A 331 -13.98 -7.79 0.24
C LEU A 331 -15.16 -8.43 -0.50
N TYR A 332 -16.00 -9.16 0.22
CA TYR A 332 -17.41 -9.35 -0.14
C TYR A 332 -18.23 -8.09 0.23
N PRO A 333 -19.11 -7.57 -0.65
CA PRO A 333 -19.63 -8.18 -1.88
C PRO A 333 -18.82 -7.85 -3.16
N HIS A 334 -17.57 -7.43 -3.04
CA HIS A 334 -16.81 -6.65 -4.04
C HIS A 334 -15.39 -7.20 -4.29
N ARG A 335 -15.31 -8.19 -5.16
CA ARG A 335 -14.16 -9.09 -5.21
C ARG A 335 -12.92 -8.50 -5.93
N TYR A 336 -11.90 -8.06 -5.19
CA TYR A 336 -10.60 -7.64 -5.74
C TYR A 336 -9.67 -8.86 -5.89
N PRO A 337 -9.20 -9.26 -7.08
CA PRO A 337 -8.31 -10.42 -7.22
C PRO A 337 -6.91 -10.11 -6.68
N TYR A 338 -6.37 -11.02 -5.85
CA TYR A 338 -4.96 -10.95 -5.44
C TYR A 338 -4.08 -11.45 -6.58
N GLU A 339 -2.99 -10.75 -6.82
CA GLU A 339 -1.96 -11.17 -7.77
C GLU A 339 -0.59 -11.11 -7.10
N SER A 340 0.19 -12.18 -7.25
CA SER A 340 1.53 -12.26 -6.70
C SER A 340 2.57 -11.79 -7.71
N LYS A 341 3.46 -10.88 -7.30
CA LYS A 341 4.67 -10.52 -8.05
C LYS A 341 5.58 -11.68 -8.41
N VAL A 342 5.54 -12.76 -7.62
CA VAL A 342 6.33 -13.96 -7.89
C VAL A 342 5.89 -14.56 -9.24
N CYS A 343 4.64 -14.30 -9.67
CA CYS A 343 4.06 -14.85 -10.90
C CYS A 343 4.27 -14.03 -12.16
N THR A 344 4.59 -12.74 -12.06
CA THR A 344 4.75 -11.90 -13.25
C THR A 344 6.04 -12.18 -14.03
N TYR A 345 7.02 -12.82 -13.40
CA TYR A 345 8.21 -13.36 -14.09
C TYR A 345 7.94 -14.73 -14.75
N ARG A 346 6.78 -14.88 -15.42
CA ARG A 346 6.35 -16.04 -16.25
C ARG A 346 7.15 -16.19 -17.56
N GLY A 347 8.40 -15.74 -17.59
CA GLY A 347 9.30 -15.84 -18.75
C GLY A 347 9.87 -17.26 -18.95
N SER A 348 10.76 -17.39 -19.95
CA SER A 348 11.30 -18.61 -20.55
C SER A 348 12.09 -19.57 -19.62
N CYS A 349 12.21 -19.26 -18.32
CA CYS A 349 13.08 -19.98 -17.39
C CYS A 349 12.34 -20.90 -16.39
N GLY A 350 11.02 -21.03 -16.52
CA GLY A 350 10.21 -21.88 -15.63
C GLY A 350 9.87 -21.21 -14.30
N TRP A 351 8.70 -21.58 -13.79
CA TRP A 351 8.13 -21.20 -12.49
C TRP A 351 9.05 -21.48 -11.30
N PRO A 352 8.82 -20.87 -10.12
CA PRO A 352 9.31 -19.58 -9.61
C PRO A 352 10.85 -19.33 -9.67
N GLY A 353 11.59 -20.07 -10.49
CA GLY A 353 13.06 -20.10 -10.49
C GLY A 353 13.75 -18.76 -10.74
N SER A 354 13.18 -17.87 -11.57
CA SER A 354 13.76 -16.54 -11.86
C SER A 354 13.70 -15.60 -10.65
N TYR A 355 12.58 -15.57 -9.93
CA TYR A 355 12.41 -14.77 -8.72
C TYR A 355 13.26 -15.32 -7.56
N ILE A 356 13.32 -16.64 -7.42
CA ILE A 356 14.21 -17.31 -6.44
C ILE A 356 15.67 -16.97 -6.72
N TRP A 357 16.09 -17.01 -7.99
CA TRP A 357 17.45 -16.65 -8.39
C TRP A 357 17.77 -15.17 -8.10
N LEU A 358 16.82 -14.25 -8.31
CA LEU A 358 17.00 -12.85 -7.90
C LEU A 358 17.08 -12.71 -6.37
N SER A 359 16.30 -13.52 -5.63
CA SER A 359 16.29 -13.56 -4.17
C SER A 359 17.63 -14.02 -3.59
N GLN A 360 18.35 -14.92 -4.28
CA GLN A 360 19.72 -15.33 -3.91
C GLN A 360 20.73 -14.16 -3.94
N ARG A 361 20.50 -13.17 -4.80
CA ARG A 361 21.32 -11.95 -4.90
C ARG A 361 20.80 -10.81 -4.01
N ASN A 362 19.57 -10.92 -3.54
CA ASN A 362 18.92 -9.88 -2.75
C ASN A 362 19.48 -9.86 -1.32
N ARG A 363 19.87 -8.66 -0.88
CA ARG A 363 20.36 -8.40 0.49
C ARG A 363 19.38 -8.88 1.57
N LEU A 364 18.07 -8.75 1.33
CA LEU A 364 17.03 -9.14 2.28
C LEU A 364 17.11 -10.62 2.65
N CYS A 365 17.05 -11.51 1.66
CA CYS A 365 17.02 -12.96 1.90
C CYS A 365 18.34 -13.45 2.52
N ARG A 366 19.48 -12.84 2.17
CA ARG A 366 20.77 -13.16 2.80
C ARG A 366 20.78 -12.80 4.28
N ILE A 367 20.24 -11.64 4.66
CA ILE A 367 20.12 -11.22 6.06
C ILE A 367 19.15 -12.16 6.81
N LEU A 368 17.98 -12.45 6.23
CA LEU A 368 16.98 -13.33 6.86
C LEU A 368 17.51 -14.76 7.04
N GLN A 369 18.27 -15.29 6.08
CA GLN A 369 18.95 -16.57 6.22
C GLN A 369 19.96 -16.55 7.35
N ALA A 370 20.79 -15.51 7.46
CA ALA A 370 21.73 -15.37 8.57
C ALA A 370 21.00 -15.35 9.94
N VAL A 371 19.86 -14.67 10.05
CA VAL A 371 19.02 -14.67 11.25
C VAL A 371 18.46 -16.08 11.54
N HIS A 372 17.99 -16.79 10.52
CA HIS A 372 17.53 -18.18 10.67
C HIS A 372 18.63 -19.09 11.21
N ILE A 373 19.82 -19.06 10.60
CA ILE A 373 20.97 -19.86 11.03
C ILE A 373 21.37 -19.52 12.48
N LEU A 374 21.38 -18.24 12.85
CA LEU A 374 21.62 -17.82 14.23
C LEU A 374 20.58 -18.38 15.21
N ASN A 375 19.29 -18.31 14.86
CA ASN A 375 18.22 -18.79 15.72
C ASN A 375 18.24 -20.31 15.88
N LYS A 376 18.56 -21.03 14.80
CA LYS A 376 18.58 -22.49 14.74
C LYS A 376 19.79 -23.10 15.45
N TYR A 377 20.99 -22.59 15.18
CA TYR A 377 22.24 -23.17 15.68
C TYR A 377 22.84 -22.42 16.87
N ASN A 378 22.32 -21.23 17.20
CA ASN A 378 22.81 -20.38 18.29
C ASN A 378 24.33 -20.14 18.22
N ASN A 379 24.87 -20.03 17.00
CA ASN A 379 26.30 -19.88 16.74
C ASN A 379 26.56 -18.86 15.61
N PRO A 380 27.19 -17.71 15.90
CA PRO A 380 27.56 -16.69 14.91
C PRO A 380 28.48 -17.15 13.79
N ASP A 381 29.19 -18.25 14.02
CA ASP A 381 30.23 -18.78 13.13
C ASP A 381 29.85 -20.16 12.57
N HIS A 382 28.56 -20.53 12.66
CA HIS A 382 28.05 -21.71 11.97
C HIS A 382 28.17 -21.52 10.46
N SER A 383 28.83 -22.46 9.78
CA SER A 383 29.04 -22.40 8.34
C SER A 383 27.85 -22.98 7.59
N TYR A 384 27.36 -22.25 6.60
CA TYR A 384 26.27 -22.68 5.72
C TYR A 384 26.51 -22.20 4.28
N SER A 385 25.76 -22.74 3.33
CA SER A 385 25.86 -22.37 1.92
C SER A 385 25.43 -20.92 1.67
N ASP A 386 26.32 -20.09 1.11
CA ASP A 386 25.94 -18.73 0.69
C ASP A 386 25.15 -18.83 -0.63
N PRO A 387 23.98 -18.19 -0.74
CA PRO A 387 23.24 -18.14 -2.00
C PRO A 387 24.00 -17.44 -3.15
N LYS A 388 25.04 -16.66 -2.86
CA LYS A 388 25.97 -16.13 -3.88
C LYS A 388 27.01 -17.15 -4.37
N GLY A 389 27.06 -18.33 -3.76
CA GLY A 389 28.04 -19.39 -3.98
C GLY A 389 29.09 -19.46 -2.86
N GLY A 390 29.56 -20.67 -2.57
CA GLY A 390 30.53 -20.94 -1.51
C GLY A 390 29.87 -21.16 -0.14
N THR A 391 30.62 -20.88 0.92
CA THR A 391 30.15 -20.99 2.31
C THR A 391 30.34 -19.66 3.03
N THR A 392 29.47 -19.38 3.99
CA THR A 392 29.48 -18.16 4.81
C THR A 392 29.03 -18.46 6.24
N THR A 393 29.08 -17.46 7.11
CA THR A 393 28.52 -17.51 8.47
C THR A 393 27.63 -16.31 8.73
N PRO A 394 26.75 -16.33 9.74
CA PRO A 394 25.95 -15.15 10.06
C PRO A 394 26.78 -13.90 10.32
N ARG A 395 27.92 -14.05 11.02
CA ARG A 395 28.86 -12.95 11.26
C ARG A 395 29.48 -12.44 9.96
N GLN A 396 29.84 -13.32 9.02
CA GLN A 396 30.39 -12.90 7.73
C GLN A 396 29.36 -12.16 6.87
N VAL A 397 28.10 -12.59 6.90
CA VAL A 397 27.00 -11.88 6.22
C VAL A 397 26.79 -10.48 6.82
N ALA A 398 26.78 -10.35 8.15
CA ALA A 398 26.75 -9.05 8.83
C ALA A 398 27.89 -8.13 8.36
N ARG A 399 29.13 -8.63 8.37
CA ARG A 399 30.30 -7.86 7.90
C ARG A 399 30.19 -7.39 6.45
N ASP A 400 29.66 -8.23 5.55
CA ASP A 400 29.40 -7.85 4.16
C ASP A 400 28.35 -6.73 4.06
N MET A 401 27.27 -6.81 4.87
CA MET A 401 26.25 -5.76 4.89
C MET A 401 26.80 -4.44 5.45
N GLU A 402 27.53 -4.49 6.57
CA GLU A 402 28.15 -3.34 7.23
C GLU A 402 29.14 -2.59 6.33
N GLN A 403 29.94 -3.33 5.55
CA GLN A 403 31.01 -2.75 4.71
C GLN A 403 30.49 -2.29 3.34
N ASN A 404 29.56 -3.03 2.74
CA ASN A 404 29.22 -2.87 1.31
C ASN A 404 27.77 -2.41 1.07
N CYS A 405 26.92 -2.42 2.09
CA CYS A 405 25.48 -2.17 1.93
C CYS A 405 24.93 -1.10 2.87
N TRP A 406 25.56 -0.87 4.02
CA TRP A 406 25.21 0.20 4.94
C TRP A 406 25.66 1.55 4.38
N ASN A 407 24.71 2.45 4.11
CA ASN A 407 24.99 3.78 3.55
C ASN A 407 25.09 4.88 4.62
N GLY A 408 25.22 4.51 5.90
CA GLY A 408 25.22 5.45 7.03
C GLY A 408 23.85 5.62 7.68
N HIS A 409 22.77 5.32 6.95
CA HIS A 409 21.40 5.47 7.46
C HIS A 409 20.48 4.33 7.01
N GLY A 410 21.01 3.16 6.68
CA GLY A 410 20.20 1.98 6.33
C GLY A 410 20.89 1.06 5.34
N ILE A 411 20.24 -0.07 5.04
CA ILE A 411 20.68 -0.99 4.00
C ILE A 411 20.10 -0.57 2.66
N ASN A 412 20.98 -0.28 1.70
CA ASN A 412 20.61 0.15 0.37
C ASN A 412 19.94 -0.94 -0.48
N ILE A 413 19.23 -0.53 -1.54
CA ILE A 413 18.58 -1.44 -2.49
C ILE A 413 19.57 -1.85 -3.58
N TYR A 414 19.59 -3.13 -3.94
CA TYR A 414 20.50 -3.63 -4.98
C TYR A 414 20.07 -3.10 -6.35
N GLY A 415 21.02 -2.60 -7.14
CA GLY A 415 20.75 -2.07 -8.49
C GLY A 415 20.03 -0.72 -8.53
N LYS A 416 19.94 -0.04 -7.39
CA LYS A 416 19.37 1.31 -7.25
C LYS A 416 20.42 2.26 -6.69
N ASP A 417 20.09 3.55 -6.63
CA ASP A 417 20.96 4.58 -6.04
C ASP A 417 21.42 4.16 -4.63
N PRO A 418 22.73 4.09 -4.35
CA PRO A 418 23.24 3.69 -3.04
C PRO A 418 22.85 4.63 -1.90
N ASP A 419 22.43 5.87 -2.19
CA ASP A 419 21.88 6.80 -1.19
C ASP A 419 20.53 6.34 -0.64
N TYR A 420 19.80 5.45 -1.33
CA TYR A 420 18.45 5.06 -0.91
C TYR A 420 18.44 3.81 -0.05
N SER A 421 17.93 3.94 1.17
CA SER A 421 17.77 2.87 2.15
C SER A 421 16.41 2.19 2.03
N SER A 422 16.36 0.87 2.23
CA SER A 422 15.13 0.08 2.24
C SER A 422 14.68 -0.27 3.65
N ALA A 423 13.39 -0.11 3.93
CA ALA A 423 12.79 -0.48 5.20
C ALA A 423 13.02 -1.94 5.60
N VAL A 424 12.43 -2.89 4.86
CA VAL A 424 12.46 -4.32 5.20
C VAL A 424 13.88 -4.89 5.33
N ARG A 425 14.83 -4.38 4.53
CA ARG A 425 16.25 -4.76 4.61
C ARG A 425 16.91 -4.22 5.86
N THR A 426 16.67 -2.94 6.16
CA THR A 426 17.23 -2.28 7.36
C THR A 426 16.63 -2.86 8.64
N ASN A 427 15.32 -3.16 8.66
CA ASN A 427 14.65 -3.82 9.78
C ASN A 427 15.24 -5.20 10.05
N SER A 428 15.40 -6.02 9.00
CA SER A 428 16.02 -7.35 9.13
C SER A 428 17.49 -7.25 9.57
N PHE A 429 18.22 -6.23 9.09
CA PHE A 429 19.60 -5.97 9.48
C PHE A 429 19.70 -5.60 10.96
N LEU A 430 18.80 -4.76 11.49
CA LEU A 430 18.76 -4.48 12.93
C LEU A 430 18.62 -5.77 13.75
N VAL A 431 17.76 -6.69 13.35
CA VAL A 431 17.60 -7.97 14.05
C VAL A 431 18.90 -8.78 14.04
N LEU A 432 19.54 -8.93 12.87
CA LEU A 432 20.82 -9.62 12.75
C LEU A 432 21.90 -9.01 13.65
N GLU A 433 22.10 -7.70 13.55
CA GLU A 433 23.13 -6.99 14.31
C GLU A 433 22.84 -7.00 15.82
N THR A 434 21.56 -6.95 16.21
CA THR A 434 21.16 -7.05 17.62
C THR A 434 21.52 -8.42 18.19
N LEU A 435 21.17 -9.50 17.49
CA LEU A 435 21.48 -10.86 17.93
C LEU A 435 23.00 -11.04 18.01
N LEU A 436 23.76 -10.66 16.98
CA LEU A 436 25.22 -10.77 17.02
C LEU A 436 25.83 -9.91 18.15
N GLY A 437 25.40 -8.66 18.28
CA GLY A 437 26.04 -7.69 19.14
C GLY A 437 25.70 -7.79 20.62
N TYR A 438 24.43 -8.05 20.93
CA TYR A 438 23.94 -8.10 22.31
C TYR A 438 23.79 -9.53 22.82
N LYS A 439 23.27 -10.47 22.03
CA LYS A 439 23.15 -11.88 22.45
C LYS A 439 24.49 -12.61 22.39
N HIS A 440 25.30 -12.38 21.36
CA HIS A 440 26.57 -13.07 21.14
C HIS A 440 27.82 -12.22 21.42
N GLY A 441 27.66 -10.98 21.87
CA GLY A 441 28.76 -10.14 22.36
C GLY A 441 29.68 -9.55 21.29
N ASP A 442 29.28 -9.52 20.01
CA ASP A 442 30.07 -8.92 18.93
C ASP A 442 30.06 -7.38 19.00
N ALA A 443 31.22 -6.78 19.30
CA ALA A 443 31.33 -5.33 19.50
C ALA A 443 31.04 -4.48 18.24
N ILE A 444 31.39 -4.97 17.05
CA ILE A 444 31.14 -4.24 15.81
C ILE A 444 29.63 -4.27 15.54
N SER A 445 29.03 -5.45 15.62
CA SER A 445 27.59 -5.61 15.40
C SER A 445 26.75 -4.83 16.41
N ARG A 446 27.20 -4.73 17.66
CA ARG A 446 26.55 -3.87 18.67
C ARG A 446 26.49 -2.41 18.23
N SER A 447 27.57 -1.91 17.61
CA SER A 447 27.64 -0.52 17.14
C SER A 447 26.69 -0.27 15.97
N TYR A 448 26.58 -1.22 15.05
CA TYR A 448 25.63 -1.15 13.94
C TYR A 448 24.18 -1.35 14.39
N ALA A 449 23.91 -2.20 15.38
CA ALA A 449 22.58 -2.32 15.99
C ALA A 449 22.13 -1.00 16.60
N ASP A 450 23.02 -0.30 17.31
CA ASP A 450 22.74 1.01 17.88
C ASP A 450 22.51 2.09 16.82
N ALA A 451 23.40 2.18 15.84
CA ALA A 451 23.23 3.13 14.73
C ALA A 451 21.94 2.86 13.95
N CYS A 452 21.59 1.60 13.72
CA CYS A 452 20.39 1.21 13.00
C CYS A 452 19.13 1.53 13.81
N ALA A 453 19.10 1.23 15.12
CA ALA A 453 17.97 1.60 15.97
C ALA A 453 17.75 3.11 16.04
N ASP A 454 18.83 3.89 16.11
CA ASP A 454 18.78 5.36 16.12
C ASP A 454 18.20 5.92 14.81
N VAL A 455 18.50 5.31 13.66
CA VAL A 455 17.85 5.63 12.38
C VAL A 455 16.37 5.23 12.41
N LEU A 456 16.08 4.00 12.85
CA LEU A 456 14.74 3.43 12.77
C LEU A 456 13.70 4.24 13.57
N ILE A 457 14.07 4.82 14.72
CA ILE A 457 13.15 5.68 15.48
C ILE A 457 12.81 7.00 14.75
N GLN A 458 13.54 7.36 13.68
CA GLN A 458 13.38 8.61 12.93
C GLN A 458 12.64 8.45 11.59
N VAL A 459 12.37 7.22 11.16
CA VAL A 459 11.72 6.91 9.87
C VAL A 459 10.29 6.39 10.06
N GLN A 460 9.59 6.86 11.10
CA GLN A 460 8.17 6.59 11.32
C GLN A 460 7.35 7.85 10.99
N TRP A 461 6.44 7.73 10.02
CA TRP A 461 5.64 8.86 9.51
C TRP A 461 4.82 9.50 10.64
N GLY A 462 4.85 10.84 10.69
CA GLY A 462 4.14 11.63 11.69
C GLY A 462 4.61 11.43 13.13
N SER A 463 5.79 10.83 13.33
CA SER A 463 6.40 10.66 14.65
C SER A 463 7.76 11.36 14.73
N PRO A 464 8.20 11.81 15.92
CA PRO A 464 9.45 12.53 16.05
C PRO A 464 10.63 11.81 15.36
N PRO A 465 11.48 12.53 14.61
CA PRO A 465 11.59 13.98 14.53
C PRO A 465 10.52 14.66 13.67
N PHE A 466 9.68 13.91 12.95
CA PHE A 466 8.56 14.50 12.24
C PHE A 466 7.54 15.10 13.21
N THR A 467 6.97 16.23 12.81
CA THR A 467 5.76 16.76 13.47
C THR A 467 4.61 15.77 13.26
N ALA A 468 3.65 15.75 14.19
CA ALA A 468 2.46 14.89 14.09
C ALA A 468 1.85 14.93 12.69
N TYR A 469 1.59 13.74 12.13
CA TYR A 469 1.03 13.51 10.79
C TYR A 469 1.89 13.99 9.60
N GLN A 470 3.07 14.56 9.84
CA GLN A 470 3.94 15.06 8.77
C GLN A 470 5.00 14.05 8.34
N GLY A 471 5.50 14.26 7.13
CA GLY A 471 6.74 13.66 6.65
C GLY A 471 7.25 14.39 5.42
N GLU A 472 8.50 14.15 5.06
CA GLU A 472 9.14 14.81 3.92
C GLU A 472 9.23 13.87 2.72
N THR A 473 9.03 14.44 1.54
CA THR A 473 9.22 13.78 0.26
C THR A 473 10.21 14.59 -0.58
N ALA A 474 11.04 13.90 -1.37
CA ALA A 474 11.89 14.57 -2.35
C ALA A 474 11.07 15.39 -3.34
N ASP A 475 9.83 14.93 -3.64
CA ASP A 475 9.03 15.49 -4.71
C ASP A 475 8.02 16.58 -4.33
N ASN A 476 7.69 16.72 -3.06
CA ASN A 476 6.66 17.66 -2.63
C ASN A 476 7.04 18.40 -1.33
N GLY A 477 8.25 18.16 -0.81
CA GLY A 477 8.68 18.71 0.48
C GLY A 477 7.90 18.10 1.63
N VAL A 478 7.60 18.91 2.65
CA VAL A 478 6.87 18.46 3.84
C VAL A 478 5.37 18.36 3.53
N LEU A 479 4.81 17.17 3.78
CA LEU A 479 3.42 16.84 3.58
C LEU A 479 2.76 16.46 4.90
N ILE A 480 1.45 16.69 5.01
CA ILE A 480 0.58 16.22 6.08
C ILE A 480 -0.24 15.05 5.52
N ARG A 481 -0.05 13.85 6.08
CA ARG A 481 -0.80 12.64 5.71
C ARG A 481 -1.20 11.88 6.98
N PRO A 482 -2.29 12.28 7.66
CA PRO A 482 -2.76 11.61 8.86
C PRO A 482 -3.03 10.11 8.72
N PRO A 483 -3.57 9.61 7.58
CA PRO A 483 -3.81 8.19 7.37
C PRO A 483 -2.55 7.34 7.53
N HIS A 484 -1.35 7.91 7.30
CA HIS A 484 -0.09 7.17 7.35
C HIS A 484 0.63 7.24 8.70
N HIS A 485 0.07 7.98 9.67
CA HIS A 485 0.67 8.14 10.99
C HIS A 485 0.94 6.80 11.68
N GLY A 486 2.15 6.67 12.22
CA GLY A 486 2.65 5.46 12.88
C GLY A 486 3.23 4.40 11.95
N GLY A 487 3.07 4.53 10.63
CA GLY A 487 3.68 3.64 9.66
C GLY A 487 5.16 3.95 9.47
N GLN A 488 5.98 2.93 9.20
CA GLN A 488 7.37 3.14 8.81
C GLN A 488 7.45 3.60 7.35
N LEU A 489 8.34 4.54 7.05
CA LEU A 489 8.69 4.87 5.67
C LEU A 489 9.13 3.62 4.90
N LEU A 490 8.64 3.42 3.69
CA LEU A 490 9.01 2.30 2.80
C LEU A 490 10.50 2.27 2.45
N CYS A 491 11.04 3.45 2.25
CA CYS A 491 12.43 3.73 1.94
C CYS A 491 12.71 5.19 2.28
N TRP A 492 13.98 5.54 2.37
CA TRP A 492 14.37 6.91 2.71
C TRP A 492 15.76 7.24 2.18
N ARG A 493 16.00 8.53 2.15
CA ARG A 493 17.28 9.18 1.91
C ARG A 493 17.48 10.28 2.94
N THR A 494 18.66 10.88 2.96
CA THR A 494 18.85 12.12 3.73
C THR A 494 17.89 13.20 3.22
N GLY A 495 17.14 13.79 4.15
CA GLY A 495 16.14 14.82 3.89
C GLY A 495 16.71 16.23 3.89
N GLY A 496 15.86 17.21 3.56
CA GLY A 496 16.22 18.62 3.57
C GLY A 496 15.66 19.36 4.79
N SER A 497 14.41 19.04 5.15
CA SER A 497 13.65 19.67 6.25
C SER A 497 13.68 18.82 7.51
N TYR A 498 13.65 17.50 7.34
CA TYR A 498 13.86 16.51 8.37
C TYR A 498 15.11 15.70 8.05
N ILE A 499 15.58 14.91 9.02
CA ILE A 499 16.79 14.09 8.85
C ILE A 499 16.63 13.12 7.68
N TYR A 500 15.42 12.57 7.51
CA TYR A 500 15.09 11.65 6.42
C TYR A 500 13.88 12.11 5.62
N SER A 501 13.90 11.82 4.33
CA SER A 501 12.78 12.03 3.42
C SER A 501 12.55 10.81 2.54
N LEU A 502 11.33 10.67 2.03
CA LEU A 502 11.04 9.70 0.97
C LEU A 502 11.79 10.06 -0.32
N PRO A 503 12.31 9.08 -1.07
CA PRO A 503 12.83 9.28 -2.42
C PRO A 503 11.76 9.82 -3.39
N PRO A 504 12.16 10.21 -4.62
CA PRO A 504 11.22 10.63 -5.65
C PRO A 504 10.14 9.59 -5.95
N GLN A 505 8.97 10.03 -6.39
CA GLN A 505 7.83 9.17 -6.68
C GLN A 505 8.15 8.11 -7.73
N SER A 506 8.92 8.44 -8.77
CA SER A 506 9.37 7.45 -9.76
C SER A 506 10.16 6.29 -9.14
N PHE A 507 10.88 6.54 -8.05
CA PHE A 507 11.55 5.50 -7.29
C PHE A 507 10.58 4.69 -6.42
N LEU A 508 9.62 5.37 -5.80
CA LEU A 508 8.57 4.71 -5.00
C LEU A 508 7.69 3.83 -5.90
N ASP A 509 7.36 4.30 -7.09
CA ASP A 509 6.64 3.57 -8.12
C ASP A 509 7.39 2.30 -8.49
N ASP A 510 8.70 2.41 -8.80
CA ASP A 510 9.57 1.25 -9.02
C ASP A 510 9.60 0.26 -7.84
N VAL A 511 9.39 0.70 -6.60
CA VAL A 511 9.41 -0.13 -5.39
C VAL A 511 8.02 -0.66 -5.00
N MET A 512 6.95 0.03 -5.39
CA MET A 512 5.54 -0.30 -5.11
C MET A 512 4.90 -1.13 -6.22
N ASP A 513 5.24 -0.86 -7.49
CA ASP A 513 4.84 -1.66 -8.66
C ASP A 513 5.48 -3.05 -8.63
N TRP A 514 6.43 -3.28 -7.72
CA TRP A 514 6.97 -4.60 -7.42
C TRP A 514 5.93 -5.61 -6.93
N LEU A 515 4.74 -5.23 -6.48
CA LEU A 515 3.70 -6.20 -6.08
C LEU A 515 2.92 -6.79 -7.26
N SER A 516 3.10 -6.26 -8.49
CA SER A 516 2.32 -6.70 -9.66
C SER A 516 0.80 -6.62 -9.49
N MET A 517 0.34 -5.73 -8.61
CA MET A 517 -1.05 -5.27 -8.57
C MET A 517 -1.05 -3.84 -9.12
N PRO A 518 -2.02 -3.37 -9.91
CA PRO A 518 -2.05 -1.99 -10.39
C PRO A 518 -2.38 -1.02 -9.29
N LYS A 519 -1.90 0.23 -9.37
CA LYS A 519 -2.15 1.23 -8.35
C LYS A 519 -3.62 1.63 -8.38
N GLU A 520 -4.26 1.53 -7.22
CA GLU A 520 -5.57 2.14 -6.98
C GLU A 520 -5.47 3.62 -6.60
N GLU A 521 -4.24 4.14 -6.50
CA GLU A 521 -3.94 5.53 -6.19
C GLU A 521 -2.55 5.89 -6.72
N GLU A 522 -2.43 6.98 -7.46
CA GLU A 522 -1.14 7.56 -7.89
C GLU A 522 -0.51 8.44 -6.78
N GLY A 523 -0.95 8.20 -5.54
CA GLY A 523 -0.59 8.75 -4.23
C GLY A 523 0.88 8.97 -3.91
N VAL A 524 1.17 9.91 -3.00
CA VAL A 524 2.31 9.71 -2.11
C VAL A 524 1.88 8.65 -1.11
N VAL A 525 2.35 7.42 -1.31
CA VAL A 525 2.16 6.30 -0.38
C VAL A 525 3.45 6.14 0.43
N PRO A 526 3.58 6.83 1.59
CA PRO A 526 4.82 6.86 2.34
C PRO A 526 5.13 5.56 3.09
N THR A 527 4.12 4.75 3.38
CA THR A 527 4.17 3.62 4.31
C THR A 527 3.36 2.44 3.78
N ASN A 528 3.74 1.21 4.11
CA ASN A 528 2.92 0.02 3.90
C ASN A 528 2.93 -0.91 5.12
N LEU A 529 2.14 -1.97 5.03
CA LEU A 529 2.06 -3.02 6.03
C LEU A 529 3.39 -3.75 6.23
N GLU A 530 4.01 -4.26 5.18
CA GLU A 530 5.19 -5.14 5.27
C GLU A 530 6.39 -4.45 5.96
N SER A 531 6.68 -3.19 5.59
CA SER A 531 7.71 -2.37 6.26
C SER A 531 7.36 -2.16 7.73
N THR A 532 6.13 -1.77 8.03
CA THR A 532 5.71 -1.45 9.40
C THR A 532 5.67 -2.68 10.32
N ALA A 533 5.26 -3.85 9.81
CA ALA A 533 5.26 -5.10 10.55
C ALA A 533 6.68 -5.58 10.90
N THR A 534 7.58 -5.57 9.92
CA THR A 534 8.99 -5.92 10.15
C THR A 534 9.70 -4.91 11.05
N TYR A 535 9.36 -3.62 10.95
CA TYR A 535 9.85 -2.55 11.82
C TYR A 535 9.49 -2.78 13.27
N LEU A 536 8.21 -3.05 13.52
CA LEU A 536 7.70 -3.32 14.86
C LEU A 536 8.49 -4.48 15.49
N GLN A 537 8.66 -5.59 14.76
CA GLN A 537 9.41 -6.72 15.28
C GLN A 537 10.89 -6.39 15.51
N ALA A 538 11.54 -5.67 14.58
CA ALA A 538 12.94 -5.30 14.71
C ALA A 538 13.20 -4.45 15.97
N LEU A 539 12.34 -3.47 16.25
CA LEU A 539 12.43 -2.67 17.46
C LEU A 539 12.20 -3.49 18.72
N ARG A 540 11.28 -4.47 18.71
CA ARG A 540 11.06 -5.38 19.85
C ARG A 540 12.30 -6.19 20.20
N VAL A 541 12.97 -6.75 19.19
CA VAL A 541 14.20 -7.53 19.38
C VAL A 541 15.30 -6.66 19.98
N TYR A 542 15.51 -5.47 19.41
CA TYR A 542 16.49 -4.52 19.93
C TYR A 542 16.19 -4.07 21.36
N LEU A 543 14.94 -3.70 21.65
CA LEU A 543 14.48 -3.28 22.96
C LEU A 543 14.74 -4.36 24.03
N TYR A 544 14.46 -5.63 23.70
CA TYR A 544 14.71 -6.74 24.60
C TYR A 544 16.20 -6.94 24.89
N TYR A 545 17.03 -7.03 23.85
CA TYR A 545 18.45 -7.38 24.03
C TYR A 545 19.31 -6.22 24.54
N LYS A 546 18.99 -4.96 24.21
CA LYS A 546 19.72 -3.80 24.72
C LYS A 546 19.28 -3.41 26.12
N TYR A 547 17.96 -3.40 26.38
CA TYR A 547 17.40 -2.81 27.60
C TYR A 547 16.79 -3.83 28.56
N GLY A 548 16.71 -5.11 28.20
CA GLY A 548 16.06 -6.14 29.02
C GLY A 548 14.54 -6.02 29.08
N VAL A 549 13.94 -5.28 28.15
CA VAL A 549 12.48 -4.99 28.15
C VAL A 549 11.79 -5.84 27.09
N ALA A 550 11.03 -6.84 27.52
CA ALA A 550 10.18 -7.63 26.62
C ALA A 550 8.82 -6.93 26.44
N TYR A 551 8.55 -6.39 25.24
CA TYR A 551 7.36 -5.58 25.00
C TYR A 551 6.63 -5.88 23.67
N PRO A 552 5.38 -6.37 23.72
CA PRO A 552 4.86 -7.19 24.82
C PRO A 552 5.73 -8.45 24.97
N ASN A 553 5.69 -9.07 26.14
CA ASN A 553 6.44 -10.30 26.38
C ASN A 553 5.81 -11.48 25.61
N SER A 554 6.61 -12.23 24.87
CA SER A 554 6.16 -13.35 24.04
C SER A 554 7.32 -14.29 23.73
N SER A 555 7.02 -15.58 23.51
CA SER A 555 7.99 -16.58 23.07
C SER A 555 8.51 -16.35 21.65
N LYS A 556 7.89 -15.44 20.89
CA LYS A 556 8.26 -15.07 19.50
C LYS A 556 9.44 -14.08 19.43
N LEU A 557 10.25 -13.98 20.49
CA LEU A 557 11.51 -13.24 20.49
C LEU A 557 12.66 -14.22 20.13
N PRO A 558 13.48 -13.93 19.10
CA PRO A 558 14.58 -14.78 18.64
C PRO A 558 15.72 -14.98 19.66
#